data_AF-A0A932PS44-F1
#
_entry.id   AF-A0A932PS44-F1
#
_cell.length_a   1.000
_cell.length_b   1.000
_cell.length_c   1.000
_cell.angle_alpha   90.00
_cell.angle_beta   90.00
_cell.angle_gamma   90.00
#
_symmetry.space_group_name_H-M   'P 1'
#
loop_
_entity.id
_entity.type
_entity.pdbx_description
1 polymer ?
#
loop_
_entity_poly.entity_id
_entity_poly.type
_entity_poly.pdbx_seq_one_letter_code
_entity_poly.pdbx_strand_id
1 'polypeptide(L)'
;MTPHKKPAIIKVENLVKKYGDFTAVKGISFEVYENEIFGLLGPNGAGKTTTLEVIETLRAATDGDVKIYDHSVTENPNAIKMMIGVQLQQSGYYPNLKLTEILELFGNLYNQPIRPMELLAMVNLEEKAAAKYSQLSGGQKQRFSIATTLINKPKIVFLDEPSTGLDPKARRDLWTLIEKIRDQGTTIILTTHYMDEAETLCDRVAIIDAGTIIRIGSPDSLIDRLVASGYKRPREVKKATLEDVFLHLTGKELDNENA
;
A
#
# COMPACT_ATOMS: atom_id res chain seq x y z
N MET A 1 -1.92 -30.37 17.04
CA MET A 1 -1.91 -28.96 17.51
C MET A 1 -2.70 -28.14 16.51
N THR A 2 -3.89 -27.68 16.86
CA THR A 2 -4.66 -26.73 16.05
C THR A 2 -3.84 -25.44 15.94
N PRO A 3 -3.60 -24.91 14.72
CA PRO A 3 -2.85 -23.68 14.56
C PRO A 3 -3.59 -22.57 15.32
N HIS A 4 -2.92 -21.95 16.30
CA HIS A 4 -3.46 -20.75 16.95
C HIS A 4 -3.73 -19.72 15.86
N LYS A 5 -5.01 -19.49 15.56
CA LYS A 5 -5.44 -18.49 14.59
C LYS A 5 -4.93 -17.14 15.13
N LYS A 6 -3.98 -16.52 14.44
CA LYS A 6 -3.48 -15.19 14.81
C LYS A 6 -4.68 -14.26 15.01
N PRO A 7 -4.71 -13.41 16.05
CA PRO A 7 -5.82 -12.49 16.25
C PRO A 7 -5.90 -11.51 15.08
N ALA A 8 -7.11 -11.27 14.57
CA ALA A 8 -7.35 -10.22 13.59
C ALA A 8 -7.20 -8.85 14.27
N ILE A 9 -6.32 -8.01 13.75
CA ILE A 9 -6.07 -6.64 14.25
C ILE A 9 -6.84 -5.59 13.46
N ILE A 10 -7.31 -5.91 12.25
CA ILE A 10 -8.30 -5.10 11.53
C ILE A 10 -9.46 -6.01 11.16
N LYS A 11 -10.68 -5.54 11.42
CA LYS A 11 -11.92 -6.18 11.00
C LYS A 11 -12.75 -5.17 10.23
N VAL A 12 -13.08 -5.53 9.00
CA VAL A 12 -13.95 -4.76 8.11
C VAL A 12 -15.20 -5.60 7.90
N GLU A 13 -16.36 -5.07 8.25
CA GLU A 13 -17.65 -5.78 8.17
C GLU A 13 -18.64 -4.97 7.34
N ASN A 14 -19.01 -5.52 6.19
CA ASN A 14 -19.99 -4.99 5.24
C ASN A 14 -19.76 -3.52 4.89
N LEU A 15 -18.50 -3.12 4.72
CA LEU A 15 -18.13 -1.74 4.46
C LEU A 15 -18.73 -1.25 3.14
N VAL A 16 -19.49 -0.15 3.21
CA VAL A 16 -20.06 0.54 2.06
C VAL A 16 -19.55 1.96 2.02
N LYS A 17 -19.19 2.43 0.83
CA LYS A 17 -18.92 3.86 0.58
C LYS A 17 -19.59 4.34 -0.69
N LYS A 18 -20.45 5.35 -0.54
CA LYS A 18 -21.18 6.03 -1.63
C LYS A 18 -20.71 7.49 -1.80
N TYR A 19 -20.74 7.95 -3.03
CA TYR A 19 -20.52 9.33 -3.48
C TYR A 19 -21.67 9.73 -4.41
N GLY A 20 -22.70 10.37 -3.85
CA GLY A 20 -23.96 10.55 -4.57
C GLY A 20 -24.52 9.20 -5.05
N ASP A 21 -24.73 9.06 -6.35
CA ASP A 21 -25.25 7.84 -6.98
C ASP A 21 -24.18 6.75 -7.20
N PHE A 22 -22.89 7.10 -7.12
CA PHE A 22 -21.81 6.16 -7.33
C PHE A 22 -21.45 5.42 -6.03
N THR A 23 -21.46 4.09 -6.06
CA THR A 23 -21.03 3.26 -4.92
C THR A 23 -19.63 2.70 -5.18
N ALA A 24 -18.63 3.33 -4.55
CA ALA A 24 -17.22 2.98 -4.71
C ALA A 24 -16.84 1.68 -3.99
N VAL A 25 -17.45 1.42 -2.83
CA VAL A 25 -17.26 0.18 -2.06
C VAL A 25 -18.63 -0.40 -1.72
N LYS A 26 -18.86 -1.68 -2.04
CA LYS A 26 -20.18 -2.32 -2.12
C LYS A 26 -20.31 -3.48 -1.12
N GLY A 27 -20.12 -3.21 0.17
CA GLY A 27 -20.36 -4.18 1.24
C GLY A 27 -19.25 -5.21 1.36
N ILE A 28 -17.99 -4.76 1.40
CA ILE A 28 -16.84 -5.66 1.51
C ILE A 28 -16.58 -6.06 2.97
N SER A 29 -16.12 -7.28 3.18
CA SER A 29 -15.78 -7.80 4.51
C SER A 29 -14.46 -8.57 4.47
N PHE A 30 -13.55 -8.26 5.38
CA PHE A 30 -12.27 -8.96 5.51
C PHE A 30 -11.61 -8.72 6.87
N GLU A 31 -10.63 -9.56 7.19
CA GLU A 31 -9.79 -9.44 8.38
C GLU A 31 -8.32 -9.27 7.96
N VAL A 32 -7.56 -8.50 8.74
CA VAL A 32 -6.09 -8.40 8.66
C VAL A 32 -5.49 -8.91 9.96
N TYR A 33 -4.47 -9.74 9.88
CA TYR A 33 -3.80 -10.39 11.01
C TYR A 33 -2.47 -9.73 11.34
N GLU A 34 -2.05 -9.87 12.59
CA GLU A 34 -0.79 -9.29 13.07
C GLU A 34 0.44 -9.83 12.33
N ASN A 35 1.35 -8.91 12.00
CA ASN A 35 2.63 -9.16 11.31
C ASN A 35 2.45 -9.78 9.92
N GLU A 36 1.39 -9.42 9.20
CA GLU A 36 1.22 -9.79 7.80
C GLU A 36 1.31 -8.55 6.89
N ILE A 37 1.65 -8.78 5.62
CA ILE A 37 1.43 -7.84 4.53
C ILE A 37 0.14 -8.23 3.82
N PHE A 38 -0.88 -7.38 3.93
CA PHE A 38 -2.18 -7.58 3.30
C PHE A 38 -2.36 -6.64 2.11
N GLY A 39 -2.48 -7.22 0.91
CA GLY A 39 -2.65 -6.47 -0.33
C GLY A 39 -4.11 -6.29 -0.73
N LEU A 40 -4.53 -5.06 -1.01
CA LEU A 40 -5.72 -4.78 -1.79
C LEU A 40 -5.29 -4.72 -3.27
N LEU A 41 -5.58 -5.78 -4.03
CA LEU A 41 -5.14 -5.93 -5.42
C LEU A 41 -6.31 -5.72 -6.38
N GLY A 42 -6.14 -4.86 -7.38
CA GLY A 42 -7.18 -4.65 -8.40
C GLY A 42 -6.86 -3.47 -9.32
N PRO A 43 -7.64 -3.27 -10.40
CA PRO A 43 -7.45 -2.17 -11.33
C PRO A 43 -7.71 -0.79 -10.68
N ASN A 44 -7.37 0.29 -11.40
CA ASN A 44 -7.77 1.64 -11.03
C ASN A 44 -9.29 1.75 -10.94
N GLY A 45 -9.79 2.50 -9.96
CA GLY A 45 -11.23 2.63 -9.73
C GLY A 45 -11.92 1.42 -9.08
N ALA A 46 -11.19 0.34 -8.74
CA ALA A 46 -11.78 -0.83 -8.08
C ALA A 46 -12.30 -0.56 -6.65
N GLY A 47 -11.95 0.57 -6.04
CA GLY A 47 -12.33 0.93 -4.67
C GLY A 47 -11.25 0.69 -3.61
N LYS A 48 -10.01 0.39 -4.03
CA LYS A 48 -8.85 0.11 -3.15
C LYS A 48 -8.51 1.30 -2.23
N THR A 49 -8.17 2.44 -2.81
CA THR A 49 -7.84 3.67 -2.07
C THR A 49 -9.01 4.14 -1.21
N THR A 50 -10.25 4.09 -1.72
CA THR A 50 -11.43 4.45 -0.89
C THR A 50 -11.60 3.52 0.31
N THR A 51 -11.32 2.22 0.16
CA THR A 51 -11.33 1.27 1.29
C THR A 51 -10.23 1.63 2.29
N LEU A 52 -9.02 1.87 1.80
CA LEU A 52 -7.85 2.23 2.62
C LEU A 52 -8.14 3.50 3.44
N GLU A 53 -8.58 4.58 2.80
CA GLU A 53 -8.88 5.88 3.43
C GLU A 53 -9.97 5.78 4.52
N VAL A 54 -10.91 4.84 4.39
CA VAL A 54 -11.91 4.60 5.44
C VAL A 54 -11.27 3.95 6.66
N ILE A 55 -10.44 2.93 6.45
CA ILE A 55 -9.72 2.24 7.53
C ILE A 55 -8.74 3.19 8.23
N GLU A 56 -8.11 4.08 7.46
CA GLU A 56 -7.19 5.13 7.95
C GLU A 56 -7.89 6.27 8.70
N THR A 57 -9.23 6.26 8.82
CA THR A 57 -10.03 7.32 9.42
C THR A 57 -10.01 8.67 8.67
N LEU A 58 -9.49 8.68 7.43
CA LEU A 58 -9.51 9.86 6.56
C LEU A 58 -10.87 10.07 5.90
N ARG A 59 -11.68 9.01 5.83
CA ARG A 59 -12.99 9.04 5.22
C ARG A 59 -14.03 8.28 6.05
N ALA A 60 -15.19 8.89 6.26
CA ALA A 60 -16.30 8.20 6.92
C ALA A 60 -16.92 7.14 5.98
N ALA A 61 -17.18 5.94 6.52
CA ALA A 61 -18.02 4.94 5.86
C ALA A 61 -19.44 5.47 5.61
N THR A 62 -20.12 4.96 4.59
CA THR A 62 -21.57 5.18 4.43
C THR A 62 -22.36 4.16 5.23
N ASP A 63 -21.88 2.92 5.30
CA ASP A 63 -22.47 1.83 6.09
C ASP A 63 -21.37 0.79 6.39
N GLY A 64 -21.66 -0.13 7.30
CA GLY A 64 -20.71 -1.13 7.80
C GLY A 64 -19.88 -0.65 8.98
N ASP A 65 -19.11 -1.57 9.55
CA ASP A 65 -18.25 -1.33 10.71
C ASP A 65 -16.79 -1.65 10.38
N VAL A 66 -15.88 -0.84 10.92
CA VAL A 66 -14.44 -1.09 10.83
C VAL A 66 -13.83 -0.90 12.20
N LYS A 67 -13.11 -1.93 12.65
CA LYS A 67 -12.37 -1.94 13.91
C LYS A 67 -10.90 -2.18 13.68
N ILE A 68 -10.07 -1.45 14.40
CA ILE A 68 -8.63 -1.66 14.49
C ILE A 68 -8.31 -1.96 15.96
N TYR A 69 -7.83 -3.17 16.24
CA TYR A 69 -7.86 -3.79 17.57
C TYR A 69 -9.26 -3.65 18.20
N ASP A 70 -9.36 -2.97 19.34
CA ASP A 70 -10.61 -2.72 20.06
C ASP A 70 -11.20 -1.33 19.78
N HIS A 71 -10.65 -0.59 18.82
CA HIS A 71 -11.07 0.77 18.47
C HIS A 71 -11.91 0.78 17.20
N SER A 72 -13.11 1.37 17.26
CA SER A 72 -13.89 1.65 16.06
C SER A 72 -13.34 2.87 15.31
N VAL A 73 -13.27 2.80 13.97
CA VAL A 73 -12.83 3.92 13.13
C VAL A 73 -13.74 5.14 13.23
N THR A 74 -15.01 4.95 13.58
CA THR A 74 -16.01 6.02 13.70
C THR A 74 -16.01 6.63 15.10
N GLU A 75 -15.90 5.81 16.15
CA GLU A 75 -15.99 6.25 17.55
C GLU A 75 -14.65 6.69 18.13
N ASN A 76 -13.53 6.10 17.70
CA ASN A 76 -12.20 6.32 18.28
C ASN A 76 -11.11 6.68 17.24
N PRO A 77 -11.36 7.61 16.30
CA PRO A 77 -10.41 7.90 15.22
C PRO A 77 -9.05 8.42 15.72
N ASN A 78 -9.03 9.19 16.81
CA ASN A 78 -7.78 9.74 17.35
C ASN A 78 -6.88 8.66 17.97
N ALA A 79 -7.46 7.68 18.66
CA ALA A 79 -6.70 6.55 19.21
C ALA A 79 -6.04 5.76 18.08
N ILE A 80 -6.78 5.54 16.98
CA ILE A 80 -6.29 4.87 15.77
C ILE A 80 -5.16 5.67 15.12
N LYS A 81 -5.31 6.99 14.92
CA LYS A 81 -4.26 7.84 14.33
C LYS A 81 -2.93 7.80 15.09
N MET A 82 -2.96 7.56 16.40
CA MET A 82 -1.73 7.44 17.20
C MET A 82 -0.99 6.11 17.01
N MET A 83 -1.64 5.09 16.45
CA MET A 83 -1.09 3.74 16.31
C MET A 83 -0.84 3.31 14.86
N ILE A 84 -1.27 4.12 13.88
CA ILE A 84 -1.11 3.85 12.44
C ILE A 84 -0.14 4.82 11.78
N GLY A 85 0.60 4.35 10.79
CA GLY A 85 1.42 5.16 9.91
C GLY A 85 0.79 5.20 8.52
N VAL A 86 0.50 6.39 8.00
CA VAL A 86 -0.17 6.54 6.69
C VAL A 86 0.78 7.21 5.70
N GLN A 87 0.98 6.59 4.54
CA GLN A 87 1.80 7.15 3.47
C GLN A 87 1.14 8.41 2.90
N LEU A 88 1.80 9.56 3.02
CA LEU A 88 1.34 10.78 2.36
C LEU A 88 1.70 10.75 0.88
N GLN A 89 0.79 11.24 0.03
CA GLN A 89 1.08 11.52 -1.36
C GLN A 89 2.18 12.58 -1.49
N GLN A 90 2.87 12.62 -2.64
CA GLN A 90 4.02 13.51 -2.84
C GLN A 90 3.69 15.00 -2.64
N SER A 91 2.44 15.41 -2.87
CA SER A 91 1.92 16.75 -2.62
C SER A 91 1.90 17.15 -1.14
N GLY A 92 2.03 16.19 -0.22
CA GLY A 92 2.01 16.41 1.22
C GLY A 92 3.32 16.97 1.81
N TYR A 93 4.38 17.14 1.00
CA TYR A 93 5.69 17.54 1.51
C TYR A 93 6.11 18.94 1.04
N TYR A 94 6.76 19.68 1.93
CA TYR A 94 7.28 21.02 1.64
C TYR A 94 8.58 20.91 0.81
N PRO A 95 8.58 21.34 -0.47
CA PRO A 95 9.68 21.07 -1.41
C PRO A 95 11.01 21.71 -1.02
N ASN A 96 10.96 22.78 -0.23
CA ASN A 96 12.12 23.59 0.14
C ASN A 96 12.71 23.25 1.52
N LEU A 97 12.05 22.39 2.31
CA LEU A 97 12.56 21.92 3.59
C LEU A 97 13.49 20.73 3.41
N LYS A 98 14.46 20.59 4.31
CA LYS A 98 15.33 19.43 4.42
C LYS A 98 14.54 18.23 4.90
N LEU A 99 15.03 17.02 4.59
CA LEU A 99 14.38 15.79 5.06
C LEU A 99 14.28 15.74 6.58
N THR A 100 15.33 16.13 7.30
CA THR A 100 15.31 16.17 8.77
C THR A 100 14.28 17.16 9.31
N GLU A 101 14.17 18.34 8.70
CA GLU A 101 13.20 19.38 9.10
C GLU A 101 11.76 18.90 8.89
N ILE A 102 11.50 18.18 7.79
CA ILE A 102 10.17 17.59 7.54
C ILE A 102 9.84 16.50 8.56
N LEU A 103 10.81 15.62 8.86
CA LEU A 103 10.60 14.58 9.88
C LEU A 103 10.34 15.21 11.25
N GLU A 104 11.13 16.22 11.64
CA GLU A 104 10.94 16.95 12.91
C GLU A 104 9.58 17.64 12.98
N LEU A 105 9.14 18.26 11.89
CA LEU A 105 7.80 18.85 11.79
C LEU A 105 6.71 17.81 12.10
N PHE A 106 6.75 16.66 11.44
CA PHE A 106 5.77 15.59 11.67
C PHE A 106 5.91 14.95 13.07
N GLY A 107 7.14 14.77 13.56
CA GLY A 107 7.38 14.30 14.93
C GLY A 107 6.73 15.21 15.97
N ASN A 108 6.84 16.53 15.81
CA ASN A 108 6.17 17.51 16.65
C ASN A 108 4.64 17.44 16.55
N LEU A 109 4.08 17.24 15.33
CA LEU A 109 2.63 17.08 15.14
C LEU A 109 2.08 15.84 15.85
N TYR A 110 2.84 14.75 15.87
CA TYR A 110 2.48 13.53 16.61
C TYR A 110 2.86 13.58 18.10
N ASN A 111 3.46 14.68 18.56
CA ASN A 111 4.03 14.81 19.90
C ASN A 111 4.97 13.63 20.25
N GLN A 112 5.76 13.19 19.26
CA GLN A 112 6.64 12.04 19.35
C GLN A 112 8.09 12.48 19.22
N PRO A 113 8.95 12.20 20.22
CA PRO A 113 10.37 12.44 20.08
C PRO A 113 10.94 11.48 19.04
N ILE A 114 11.50 12.04 17.97
CA ILE A 114 12.12 11.26 16.89
C ILE A 114 13.62 11.47 16.82
N ARG A 115 14.28 10.53 16.14
CA ARG A 115 15.67 10.66 15.71
C ARG A 115 15.67 10.61 14.19
N PRO A 116 15.65 11.77 13.49
CA PRO A 116 15.49 11.81 12.03
C PRO A 116 16.50 10.95 11.29
N MET A 117 17.76 10.89 11.77
CA MET A 117 18.80 10.05 11.17
C MET A 117 18.49 8.56 11.25
N GLU A 118 17.89 8.07 12.34
CA GLU A 118 17.50 6.67 12.46
C GLU A 118 16.36 6.34 11.48
N LEU A 119 15.37 7.22 11.33
CA LEU A 119 14.27 7.04 10.37
C LEU A 119 14.78 7.04 8.92
N LEU A 120 15.71 7.95 8.59
CA LEU A 120 16.33 7.99 7.27
C LEU A 120 17.20 6.75 7.01
N ALA A 121 17.87 6.22 8.04
CA ALA A 121 18.65 5.00 7.95
C ALA A 121 17.79 3.78 7.62
N MET A 122 16.60 3.69 8.21
CA MET A 122 15.67 2.60 7.91
C MET A 122 15.34 2.53 6.42
N VAL A 123 15.34 3.66 5.72
CA VAL A 123 14.97 3.78 4.29
C VAL A 123 16.16 4.10 3.37
N ASN A 124 17.40 3.94 3.84
CA ASN A 124 18.64 4.21 3.09
C ASN A 124 18.71 5.64 2.52
N LEU A 125 18.45 6.64 3.35
CA LEU A 125 18.50 8.07 3.02
C LEU A 125 19.37 8.91 3.97
N GLU A 126 20.25 8.32 4.79
CA GLU A 126 21.07 9.10 5.75
C GLU A 126 21.92 10.16 5.04
N GLU A 127 22.52 9.79 3.90
CA GLU A 127 23.35 10.71 3.10
C GLU A 127 22.55 11.87 2.48
N LYS A 128 21.21 11.79 2.51
CA LYS A 128 20.29 12.83 2.01
C LYS A 128 19.63 13.62 3.12
N ALA A 129 20.03 13.45 4.38
CA ALA A 129 19.43 14.14 5.53
C ALA A 129 19.32 15.66 5.35
N ALA A 130 20.39 16.29 4.81
CA ALA A 130 20.44 17.73 4.57
C ALA A 130 19.90 18.16 3.19
N ALA A 131 19.49 17.22 2.33
CA ALA A 131 18.91 17.53 1.04
C ALA A 131 17.48 18.06 1.20
N LYS A 132 17.08 18.99 0.33
CA LYS A 132 15.70 19.43 0.23
C LYS A 132 14.84 18.36 -0.43
N TYR A 133 13.56 18.25 -0.06
CA TYR A 133 12.65 17.26 -0.66
C TYR A 133 12.56 17.37 -2.20
N SER A 134 12.60 18.59 -2.74
CA SER A 134 12.62 18.84 -4.20
C SER A 134 13.84 18.24 -4.92
N GLN A 135 14.93 17.96 -4.22
CA GLN A 135 16.17 17.42 -4.78
C GLN A 135 16.17 15.88 -4.85
N LEU A 136 15.14 15.22 -4.33
CA LEU A 136 15.02 13.77 -4.35
C LEU A 136 14.53 13.27 -5.72
N SER A 137 15.10 12.15 -6.18
CA SER A 137 14.53 11.37 -7.29
C SER A 137 13.18 10.75 -6.91
N GLY A 138 12.40 10.28 -7.89
CA GLY A 138 11.10 9.62 -7.63
C GLY A 138 11.20 8.48 -6.61
N GLY A 139 12.15 7.56 -6.80
CA GLY A 139 12.40 6.47 -5.84
C GLY A 139 12.85 6.93 -4.46
N GLN A 140 13.62 8.03 -4.38
CA GLN A 140 14.00 8.60 -3.08
C GLN A 140 12.81 9.25 -2.37
N LYS A 141 11.93 9.95 -3.12
CA LYS A 141 10.69 10.50 -2.55
C LYS A 141 9.79 9.39 -2.00
N GLN A 142 9.73 8.26 -2.69
CA GLN A 142 8.93 7.12 -2.26
C GLN A 142 9.50 6.42 -1.02
N ARG A 143 10.83 6.28 -0.92
CA ARG A 143 11.45 5.82 0.33
C ARG A 143 11.27 6.81 1.48
N PHE A 144 11.36 8.10 1.19
CA PHE A 144 11.11 9.13 2.19
C PHE A 144 9.66 9.13 2.67
N SER A 145 8.68 8.89 1.80
CA SER A 145 7.28 8.80 2.21
C SER A 145 7.06 7.63 3.18
N ILE A 146 7.69 6.48 2.94
CA ILE A 146 7.71 5.36 3.89
C ILE A 146 8.36 5.78 5.22
N ALA A 147 9.47 6.51 5.23
CA ALA A 147 10.09 6.96 6.49
C ALA A 147 9.12 7.80 7.34
N THR A 148 8.26 8.60 6.71
CA THR A 148 7.28 9.43 7.44
C THR A 148 6.17 8.61 8.09
N THR A 149 5.84 7.43 7.56
CA THR A 149 4.85 6.55 8.18
C THR A 149 5.36 5.96 9.50
N LEU A 150 6.68 5.86 9.67
CA LEU A 150 7.32 5.23 10.83
C LEU A 150 7.51 6.19 12.02
N ILE A 151 7.19 7.47 11.87
CA ILE A 151 7.44 8.53 12.86
C ILE A 151 6.84 8.21 14.22
N ASN A 152 5.57 7.82 14.26
CA ASN A 152 4.84 7.52 15.49
C ASN A 152 5.08 6.10 16.02
N LYS A 153 6.04 5.35 15.46
CA LYS A 153 6.30 3.93 15.78
C LYS A 153 5.01 3.10 15.64
N PRO A 154 4.41 3.09 14.44
CA PRO A 154 3.09 2.52 14.25
C PRO A 154 3.11 1.00 14.44
N LYS A 155 1.96 0.46 14.85
CA LYS A 155 1.70 -0.99 14.79
C LYS A 155 1.28 -1.43 13.39
N ILE A 156 0.68 -0.51 12.63
CA ILE A 156 0.11 -0.74 11.31
C ILE A 156 0.55 0.37 10.36
N VAL A 157 1.09 0.00 9.20
CA VAL A 157 1.45 0.94 8.13
C VAL A 157 0.53 0.75 6.93
N PHE A 158 -0.02 1.84 6.43
CA PHE A 158 -0.84 1.89 5.23
C PHE A 158 -0.06 2.53 4.08
N LEU A 159 0.04 1.82 2.96
CA LEU A 159 0.77 2.23 1.76
C LEU A 159 -0.17 2.26 0.55
N ASP A 160 -0.50 3.46 0.06
CA ASP A 160 -1.30 3.59 -1.16
C ASP A 160 -0.37 3.59 -2.38
N GLU A 161 -0.49 2.55 -3.21
CA GLU A 161 0.29 2.29 -4.42
C GLU A 161 1.79 2.61 -4.31
N PRO A 162 2.51 1.92 -3.39
CA PRO A 162 3.85 2.34 -2.98
C PRO A 162 4.89 2.30 -4.09
N SER A 163 4.74 1.46 -5.12
CA SER A 163 5.74 1.35 -6.19
C SER A 163 5.38 2.06 -7.49
N THR A 164 4.27 2.81 -7.53
CA THR A 164 3.81 3.51 -8.73
C THR A 164 4.84 4.53 -9.21
N GLY A 165 5.10 4.51 -10.53
CA GLY A 165 6.07 5.40 -11.18
C GLY A 165 7.55 5.07 -10.92
N LEU A 166 7.86 3.95 -10.26
CA LEU A 166 9.23 3.49 -10.06
C LEU A 166 9.72 2.58 -11.18
N ASP A 167 10.99 2.71 -11.53
CA ASP A 167 11.68 1.75 -12.38
C ASP A 167 11.82 0.37 -11.69
N PRO A 168 12.05 -0.72 -12.46
CA PRO A 168 12.09 -2.08 -11.91
C PRO A 168 13.14 -2.32 -10.82
N LYS A 169 14.23 -1.54 -10.77
CA LYS A 169 15.25 -1.67 -9.72
C LYS A 169 14.76 -0.96 -8.46
N ALA A 170 14.33 0.29 -8.59
CA ALA A 170 13.82 1.07 -7.47
C ALA A 170 12.61 0.40 -6.80
N ARG A 171 11.76 -0.28 -7.57
CA ARG A 171 10.63 -1.09 -7.07
C ARG A 171 11.10 -2.24 -6.17
N ARG A 172 12.07 -3.04 -6.62
CA ARG A 172 12.63 -4.15 -5.82
C ARG A 172 13.32 -3.68 -4.55
N ASP A 173 14.03 -2.55 -4.62
CA ASP A 173 14.65 -1.92 -3.44
C ASP A 173 13.57 -1.49 -2.43
N LEU A 174 12.44 -0.96 -2.91
CA LEU A 174 11.29 -0.59 -2.06
C LEU A 174 10.62 -1.81 -1.43
N TRP A 175 10.44 -2.89 -2.19
CA TRP A 175 9.87 -4.13 -1.69
C TRP A 175 10.70 -4.72 -0.54
N THR A 176 12.01 -4.79 -0.72
CA THR A 176 12.93 -5.26 0.33
C THR A 176 12.82 -4.41 1.60
N LEU A 177 12.61 -3.10 1.44
CA LEU A 177 12.37 -2.19 2.57
C LEU A 177 11.04 -2.50 3.28
N ILE A 178 9.96 -2.72 2.54
CA ILE A 178 8.64 -3.07 3.10
C ILE A 178 8.70 -4.39 3.87
N GLU A 179 9.36 -5.42 3.33
CA GLU A 179 9.58 -6.70 4.01
C GLU A 179 10.33 -6.50 5.33
N LYS A 180 11.42 -5.72 5.32
CA LYS A 180 12.20 -5.41 6.52
C LYS A 180 11.36 -4.69 7.59
N ILE A 181 10.46 -3.80 7.21
CA ILE A 181 9.54 -3.11 8.14
C ILE A 181 8.56 -4.12 8.75
N ARG A 182 8.03 -5.05 7.95
CA ARG A 182 7.17 -6.13 8.46
C ARG A 182 7.92 -7.03 9.43
N ASP A 183 9.14 -7.44 9.09
CA ASP A 183 9.97 -8.33 9.91
C ASP A 183 10.33 -7.73 11.28
N GLN A 184 10.22 -6.41 11.44
CA GLN A 184 10.35 -5.70 12.72
C GLN A 184 9.07 -5.76 13.58
N GLY A 185 8.03 -6.48 13.13
CA GLY A 185 6.76 -6.63 13.85
C GLY A 185 5.69 -5.61 13.47
N THR A 186 5.79 -5.00 12.28
CA THR A 186 4.79 -4.06 11.77
C THR A 186 3.81 -4.79 10.87
N THR A 187 2.50 -4.55 11.02
CA THR A 187 1.51 -5.03 10.05
C THR A 187 1.40 -4.03 8.91
N ILE A 188 1.34 -4.48 7.66
CA ILE A 188 1.31 -3.59 6.50
C ILE A 188 0.05 -3.87 5.69
N ILE A 189 -0.70 -2.83 5.36
CA ILE A 189 -1.73 -2.88 4.31
C ILE A 189 -1.26 -2.03 3.15
N LEU A 190 -1.31 -2.59 1.95
CA LEU A 190 -0.97 -1.86 0.74
C LEU A 190 -2.06 -1.98 -0.31
N THR A 191 -2.22 -0.95 -1.13
CA THR A 191 -2.99 -1.04 -2.38
C THR A 191 -2.01 -1.22 -3.53
N THR A 192 -2.39 -2.03 -4.52
CA THR A 192 -1.60 -2.16 -5.73
C THR A 192 -2.44 -2.62 -6.91
N HIS A 193 -2.00 -2.27 -8.11
CA HIS A 193 -2.46 -2.84 -9.36
C HIS A 193 -1.37 -3.70 -10.04
N TYR A 194 -0.19 -3.83 -9.41
CA TYR A 194 0.93 -4.63 -9.89
C TYR A 194 0.86 -6.05 -9.32
N MET A 195 0.64 -7.04 -10.19
CA MET A 195 0.52 -8.44 -9.77
C MET A 195 1.83 -8.99 -9.20
N ASP A 196 2.97 -8.59 -9.76
CA ASP A 196 4.31 -8.96 -9.28
C ASP A 196 4.60 -8.42 -7.87
N GLU A 197 4.13 -7.21 -7.56
CA GLU A 197 4.20 -6.64 -6.21
C GLU A 197 3.38 -7.46 -5.22
N ALA A 198 2.13 -7.74 -5.58
CA ALA A 198 1.23 -8.51 -4.74
C ALA A 198 1.73 -9.93 -4.51
N GLU A 199 2.26 -10.58 -5.55
CA GLU A 199 2.83 -11.93 -5.48
C GLU A 199 4.10 -11.99 -4.63
N THR A 200 4.97 -10.97 -4.73
CA THR A 200 6.25 -10.95 -4.00
C THR A 200 6.06 -10.56 -2.54
N LEU A 201 5.26 -9.53 -2.24
CA LEU A 201 5.19 -8.94 -0.90
C LEU A 201 4.10 -9.52 -0.02
N CYS A 202 2.93 -9.85 -0.58
CA CYS A 202 1.74 -10.03 0.24
C CYS A 202 1.63 -11.46 0.76
N ASP A 203 1.50 -11.60 2.08
CA ASP A 203 1.12 -12.86 2.71
C ASP A 203 -0.30 -13.28 2.27
N ARG A 204 -1.19 -12.29 2.12
CA ARG A 204 -2.54 -12.46 1.58
C ARG A 204 -2.97 -11.25 0.76
N VAL A 205 -3.80 -11.49 -0.24
CA VAL A 205 -4.40 -10.45 -1.07
C VAL A 205 -5.91 -10.57 -1.09
N ALA A 206 -6.60 -9.43 -1.04
CA ALA A 206 -7.99 -9.29 -1.46
C ALA A 206 -8.01 -8.79 -2.90
N ILE A 207 -8.48 -9.62 -3.83
CA ILE A 207 -8.73 -9.21 -5.21
C ILE A 207 -10.03 -8.42 -5.24
N ILE A 208 -9.94 -7.14 -5.57
CA ILE A 208 -11.05 -6.20 -5.62
C ILE A 208 -11.35 -5.84 -7.07
N ASP A 209 -12.61 -5.90 -7.44
CA ASP A 209 -13.11 -5.39 -8.71
C ASP A 209 -14.48 -4.70 -8.51
N ALA A 210 -14.66 -3.57 -9.18
CA ALA A 210 -15.88 -2.76 -9.17
C ALA A 210 -16.50 -2.55 -7.76
N GLY A 211 -15.67 -2.33 -6.74
CA GLY A 211 -16.10 -2.09 -5.35
C GLY A 211 -16.41 -3.34 -4.53
N THR A 212 -16.11 -4.54 -5.04
CA THR A 212 -16.39 -5.83 -4.38
C THR A 212 -15.14 -6.68 -4.24
N ILE A 213 -15.06 -7.50 -3.19
CA ILE A 213 -14.01 -8.51 -3.05
C ILE A 213 -14.43 -9.77 -3.84
N ILE A 214 -13.66 -10.10 -4.86
CA ILE A 214 -13.86 -11.31 -5.67
C ILE A 214 -13.31 -12.54 -4.94
N ARG A 215 -12.14 -12.39 -4.29
CA ARG A 215 -11.52 -13.46 -3.52
C ARG A 215 -10.46 -12.93 -2.56
N ILE A 216 -10.20 -13.70 -1.50
CA ILE A 216 -9.09 -13.51 -0.58
C ILE A 216 -8.29 -14.80 -0.48
N GLY A 217 -6.96 -14.70 -0.47
CA GLY A 217 -6.06 -15.84 -0.28
C GLY A 217 -4.60 -15.40 -0.33
N SER A 218 -3.66 -16.31 -0.02
CA SER A 218 -2.26 -16.09 -0.39
C SER A 218 -2.11 -16.16 -1.92
N PRO A 219 -1.17 -15.42 -2.52
CA PRO A 219 -0.90 -15.49 -3.96
C PRO A 219 -0.78 -16.94 -4.46
N ASP A 220 0.06 -17.75 -3.81
CA ASP A 220 0.23 -19.18 -4.12
C ASP A 220 -1.09 -19.96 -4.10
N SER A 221 -1.91 -19.79 -3.06
CA SER A 221 -3.19 -20.50 -2.94
C SER A 221 -4.20 -20.12 -4.04
N LEU A 222 -4.12 -18.89 -4.54
CA LEU A 222 -4.97 -18.40 -5.62
C LEU A 222 -4.50 -18.96 -6.96
N ILE A 223 -3.18 -19.02 -7.18
CA ILE A 223 -2.56 -19.62 -8.37
C ILE A 223 -2.85 -21.13 -8.42
N ASP A 224 -2.61 -21.85 -7.33
CA ASP A 224 -2.87 -23.29 -7.23
C ASP A 224 -4.34 -23.63 -7.52
N ARG A 225 -5.27 -22.80 -7.01
CA ARG A 225 -6.69 -22.96 -7.31
C ARG A 225 -7.00 -22.77 -8.79
N LEU A 226 -6.37 -21.80 -9.45
CA LEU A 226 -6.53 -21.58 -10.88
C LEU A 226 -6.00 -22.77 -11.68
N VAL A 227 -4.82 -23.30 -11.30
CA VAL A 227 -4.27 -24.52 -11.90
C VAL A 227 -5.23 -25.71 -11.72
N ALA A 228 -5.77 -25.88 -10.51
CA ALA A 228 -6.72 -26.95 -10.19
C ALA A 228 -8.05 -26.84 -10.97
N SER A 229 -8.45 -25.65 -11.43
CA SER A 229 -9.62 -25.48 -12.29
C SER A 229 -9.38 -25.95 -13.73
N GLY A 230 -8.21 -26.53 -14.03
CA GLY A 230 -7.81 -26.96 -15.37
C GLY A 230 -7.28 -25.83 -16.24
N TYR A 231 -7.00 -24.65 -15.66
CA TYR A 231 -6.39 -23.56 -16.39
C TYR A 231 -5.02 -23.99 -16.92
N LYS A 232 -4.83 -23.82 -18.23
CA LYS A 232 -3.54 -24.00 -18.87
C LYS A 232 -3.09 -22.64 -19.34
N ARG A 233 -1.94 -22.18 -18.82
CA ARG A 233 -1.33 -20.94 -19.29
C ARG A 233 -1.19 -21.03 -20.82
N PRO A 234 -1.75 -20.09 -21.59
CA PRO A 234 -1.57 -20.07 -23.03
C PRO A 234 -0.08 -20.12 -23.33
N ARG A 235 0.36 -21.15 -24.06
CA ARG A 235 1.75 -21.25 -24.50
C ARG A 235 1.86 -20.39 -25.75
N GLU A 236 2.43 -19.20 -25.64
CA GLU A 236 2.79 -18.44 -26.84
C GLU A 236 3.92 -19.18 -27.56
N VAL A 237 3.66 -19.57 -28.81
CA VAL A 237 4.60 -20.32 -29.67
C VAL A 237 5.09 -19.43 -30.84
N LYS A 238 4.71 -18.14 -30.88
CA LYS A 238 4.98 -17.21 -32.00
C LYS A 238 6.33 -16.50 -31.91
N LYS A 239 6.81 -16.06 -33.09
CA LYS A 239 8.21 -15.70 -33.40
C LYS A 239 8.62 -14.23 -33.21
N ALA A 240 7.72 -13.36 -32.77
CA ALA A 240 8.01 -11.95 -32.49
C ALA A 240 7.11 -11.46 -31.34
N THR A 241 7.61 -10.51 -30.56
CA THR A 241 7.05 -10.04 -29.30
C THR A 241 6.92 -8.52 -29.26
N LEU A 242 6.45 -8.06 -28.11
CA LEU A 242 6.22 -6.67 -27.80
C LEU A 242 7.45 -5.86 -28.05
N GLU A 243 7.29 -4.56 -28.25
CA GLU A 243 8.44 -3.71 -28.46
C GLU A 243 9.18 -3.99 -29.78
N ASP A 244 9.23 -5.23 -30.28
CA ASP A 244 9.85 -5.65 -31.54
C ASP A 244 9.15 -5.01 -32.75
N VAL A 245 7.92 -4.57 -32.54
CA VAL A 245 7.13 -3.77 -33.45
C VAL A 245 7.03 -2.30 -33.02
N PHE A 246 7.02 -2.00 -31.70
CA PHE A 246 6.96 -0.62 -31.17
C PHE A 246 7.94 0.28 -31.92
N LEU A 247 9.15 -0.26 -32.08
CA LEU A 247 10.30 0.32 -32.74
C LEU A 247 10.33 0.15 -34.25
N HIS A 248 9.64 -0.84 -34.81
CA HIS A 248 9.63 -0.97 -36.25
C HIS A 248 9.09 0.30 -36.92
N LEU A 249 8.27 1.05 -36.17
CA LEU A 249 7.48 2.14 -36.66
C LEU A 249 7.72 3.48 -36.01
N THR A 250 8.34 3.62 -34.82
CA THR A 250 8.10 4.83 -34.01
C THR A 250 8.27 6.15 -34.78
N GLY A 251 7.18 6.68 -35.32
CA GLY A 251 6.65 7.97 -34.91
C GLY A 251 5.94 7.91 -33.56
N LYS A 252 5.97 6.75 -32.88
CA LYS A 252 5.36 6.32 -31.61
C LYS A 252 3.90 5.87 -31.81
N GLU A 253 3.22 5.27 -30.84
CA GLU A 253 2.82 5.86 -29.56
C GLU A 253 2.96 4.88 -28.39
N LEU A 254 3.53 5.40 -27.30
CA LEU A 254 3.23 4.94 -25.94
C LEU A 254 3.00 6.21 -25.12
N ASP A 255 1.75 6.67 -25.12
CA ASP A 255 1.20 7.37 -23.96
C ASP A 255 0.20 6.41 -23.32
N ASN A 256 0.50 5.99 -22.11
CA ASN A 256 -0.50 5.54 -21.15
C ASN A 256 -0.06 6.02 -19.78
N GLU A 257 -0.10 7.35 -19.62
CA GLU A 257 -0.39 7.99 -18.34
C GLU A 257 -1.77 8.64 -18.45
N ASN A 258 -2.60 8.40 -17.43
CA ASN A 258 -3.91 9.01 -17.10
C ASN A 258 -5.19 8.32 -17.60
N ALA A 259 -5.65 7.35 -16.79
CA ALA A 259 -7.06 7.24 -16.40
C ALA A 259 -7.17 6.69 -14.95
#